data_AF-E3MB00-F1
#
_entry.id   AF-E3MB00-F1
#
_cell.length_a   1.000
_cell.length_b   1.000
_cell.length_c   1.000
_cell.angle_alpha   90.00
_cell.angle_beta   90.00
_cell.angle_gamma   90.00
#
_symmetry.space_group_name_H-M   'P 1'
#
loop_
_entity.id
_entity.type
_entity.pdbx_description
1 polymer ?
#
loop_
_entity_poly.entity_id
_entity_poly.type
_entity_poly.pdbx_seq_one_letter_code
_entity_poly.pdbx_strand_id
1 'polypeptide(L)'
;MSIAHEKELHINENGVYPVVKKLPSPLCCFKVMHIRTGALWIAYCEIMWIVSQCSFWTAESVVREAFPPYVIIAGFAFTCIQLVLVFFLIQGVRTFRLAYIEVYMIGVCCRMFMFLSFFLTLLFFFVITDDEDQETSDQFFHRFLILKMIFTCVYTLLKAYALYTAYRCYSYIAKTRRAIVHLTIFEDPCSYFWQT
;
A
#
# COMPACT_ATOMS: atom_id res chain seq x y z
N MET A 1 22.27 10.81 -23.29
CA MET A 1 22.48 9.81 -22.22
C MET A 1 23.98 9.79 -21.93
N SER A 2 24.43 10.52 -20.90
CA SER A 2 25.86 10.71 -20.65
C SER A 2 26.34 9.70 -19.62
N ILE A 3 27.25 8.83 -20.03
CA ILE A 3 27.99 7.90 -19.20
C ILE A 3 29.02 8.73 -18.43
N ALA A 4 28.90 8.79 -17.11
CA ALA A 4 29.85 9.51 -16.27
C ALA A 4 31.19 8.77 -16.28
N HIS A 5 32.22 9.46 -16.77
CA HIS A 5 33.62 9.04 -16.82
C HIS A 5 34.09 8.56 -15.44
N GLU A 6 34.63 7.34 -15.39
CA GLU A 6 35.54 6.87 -14.33
C GLU A 6 36.67 7.89 -14.20
N LYS A 7 36.68 8.64 -13.10
CA LYS A 7 37.89 9.35 -12.68
C LYS A 7 38.85 8.33 -12.10
N GLU A 8 39.99 8.20 -12.76
CA GLU A 8 41.12 7.37 -12.39
C GLU A 8 41.44 7.51 -10.89
N LEU A 9 41.35 6.39 -10.18
CA LEU A 9 41.81 6.27 -8.81
C LEU A 9 43.34 6.24 -8.85
N HIS A 10 43.99 7.35 -8.56
CA HIS A 10 45.43 7.35 -8.28
C HIS A 10 45.70 6.47 -7.05
N ILE A 11 46.47 5.40 -7.26
CA ILE A 11 46.93 4.48 -6.23
C ILE A 11 47.97 5.21 -5.37
N ASN A 12 47.66 5.42 -4.09
CA ASN A 12 48.65 5.85 -3.11
C ASN A 12 49.62 4.68 -2.86
N GLU A 13 50.93 4.94 -2.87
CA GLU A 13 52.03 3.95 -2.88
C GLU A 13 52.08 3.01 -1.66
N ASN A 14 51.22 3.19 -0.65
CA ASN A 14 51.26 2.42 0.59
C ASN A 14 50.32 1.20 0.64
N GLY A 15 49.72 0.76 -0.48
CA GLY A 15 48.94 -0.50 -0.53
C GLY A 15 47.70 -0.56 0.38
N VAL A 16 47.38 0.52 1.09
CA VAL A 16 46.17 0.68 1.87
C VAL A 16 45.13 1.29 0.95
N TYR A 17 44.21 0.46 0.45
CA TYR A 17 43.00 0.96 -0.20
C TYR A 17 42.34 1.97 0.75
N PRO A 18 42.15 3.25 0.35
CA PRO A 18 41.23 4.09 1.11
C PRO A 18 39.90 3.35 1.10
N VAL A 19 39.28 3.19 2.27
CA VAL A 19 37.94 2.61 2.39
C VAL A 19 36.99 3.58 1.70
N VAL A 20 36.90 3.45 0.37
CA VAL A 20 35.98 4.22 -0.46
C VAL A 20 34.61 3.86 0.08
N LYS A 21 33.98 4.80 0.79
CA LYS A 21 32.56 4.76 1.16
C LYS A 21 31.83 4.32 -0.12
N LYS A 22 31.42 3.05 -0.20
CA LYS A 22 30.82 2.47 -1.39
C LYS A 22 29.66 3.36 -1.78
N LEU A 23 29.78 4.06 -2.92
CA LEU A 23 28.63 4.66 -3.57
C LEU A 23 27.54 3.57 -3.66
N PRO A 24 26.28 3.90 -3.39
CA PRO A 24 25.21 2.90 -3.45
C PRO A 24 25.27 2.26 -4.84
N SER A 25 25.50 0.94 -4.87
CA SER A 25 25.68 0.22 -6.12
C SER A 25 24.50 0.50 -7.06
N PRO A 26 24.69 0.55 -8.39
CA PRO A 26 23.59 0.82 -9.33
C PRO A 26 22.41 -0.16 -9.16
N LEU A 27 22.66 -1.36 -8.65
CA LEU A 27 21.65 -2.34 -8.25
C LEU A 27 20.70 -1.86 -7.12
N CYS A 28 21.16 -1.00 -6.21
CA CYS A 28 20.36 -0.43 -5.13
C CYS A 28 19.34 0.58 -5.69
N CYS A 29 19.79 1.49 -6.57
CA CYS A 29 18.92 2.45 -7.24
C CYS A 29 17.87 1.76 -8.13
N PHE A 30 18.23 0.68 -8.82
CA PHE A 30 17.27 -0.09 -9.61
C PHE A 30 16.20 -0.77 -8.75
N LYS A 31 16.58 -1.35 -7.60
CA LYS A 31 15.64 -1.94 -6.63
C LYS A 31 14.69 -0.90 -6.03
N VAL A 32 15.20 0.29 -5.66
CA VAL A 32 14.38 1.41 -5.18
C VAL A 32 13.35 1.82 -6.24
N MET A 33 13.80 1.99 -7.48
CA MET A 33 12.93 2.40 -8.59
C MET A 33 11.83 1.36 -8.87
N HIS A 34 12.18 0.08 -8.88
CA HIS A 34 11.20 -1.00 -9.09
C HIS A 34 10.15 -1.06 -7.98
N ILE A 35 10.56 -0.94 -6.71
CA ILE A 35 9.62 -0.95 -5.57
C ILE A 35 8.70 0.28 -5.61
N ARG A 36 9.23 1.45 -5.98
CA ARG A 36 8.45 2.68 -6.14
C ARG A 36 7.40 2.54 -7.23
N THR A 37 7.77 1.99 -8.38
CA THR A 37 6.85 1.73 -9.48
C THR A 37 5.75 0.75 -9.07
N GLY A 38 6.09 -0.31 -8.32
CA GLY A 38 5.11 -1.26 -7.79
C GLY A 38 4.10 -0.62 -6.83
N ALA A 39 4.57 0.23 -5.91
CA ALA A 39 3.67 0.94 -4.99
C ALA A 39 2.75 1.95 -5.70
N LEU A 40 3.26 2.63 -6.73
CA LEU A 40 2.45 3.54 -7.56
C LEU A 40 1.41 2.79 -8.41
N TRP A 41 1.75 1.61 -8.92
CA TRP A 41 0.81 0.74 -9.61
C TRP A 41 -0.38 0.34 -8.72
N ILE A 42 -0.10 0.00 -7.46
CA ILE A 42 -1.15 -0.32 -6.49
C ILE A 42 -2.02 0.90 -6.19
N ALA A 43 -1.39 2.06 -6.00
CA ALA A 43 -2.14 3.31 -5.80
C ALA A 43 -3.06 3.61 -7.00
N TYR A 44 -2.60 3.35 -8.23
CA TYR A 44 -3.43 3.49 -9.42
C TYR A 44 -4.62 2.52 -9.44
N CYS A 45 -4.39 1.23 -9.13
CA CYS A 45 -5.47 0.25 -9.01
C CYS A 45 -6.50 0.64 -7.93
N GLU A 46 -6.05 1.17 -6.78
CA GLU A 46 -6.94 1.68 -5.74
C GLU A 46 -7.75 2.90 -6.22
N ILE A 47 -7.12 3.83 -6.96
CA ILE A 47 -7.84 4.98 -7.54
C ILE A 47 -8.92 4.51 -8.51
N MET A 48 -8.61 3.57 -9.40
CA MET A 48 -9.60 2.99 -10.33
C MET A 48 -10.78 2.36 -9.57
N TRP A 49 -10.50 1.67 -8.47
CA TRP A 49 -11.52 1.09 -7.60
C TRP A 49 -12.37 2.17 -6.90
N ILE A 50 -11.77 3.27 -6.43
CA ILE A 50 -12.47 4.40 -5.82
C ILE A 50 -13.38 5.08 -6.84
N VAL A 51 -12.90 5.29 -8.07
CA VAL A 51 -13.70 5.87 -9.16
C VAL A 51 -14.91 5.00 -9.44
N SER A 52 -14.75 3.68 -9.50
CA SER A 52 -15.88 2.75 -9.68
C SER A 52 -16.91 2.85 -8.55
N GLN A 53 -16.48 2.93 -7.28
CA GLN A 53 -17.40 3.13 -6.16
C GLN A 53 -18.10 4.49 -6.21
N CYS A 54 -17.38 5.55 -6.56
CA CYS A 54 -17.95 6.89 -6.68
C CYS A 54 -19.04 6.92 -7.76
N SER A 55 -18.79 6.28 -8.91
CA SER A 55 -19.79 6.13 -9.97
C SER A 55 -21.01 5.34 -9.52
N PHE A 56 -20.82 4.27 -8.74
CA PHE A 56 -21.92 3.49 -8.16
C PHE A 56 -22.79 4.34 -7.23
N TRP A 57 -22.19 5.04 -6.26
CA TRP A 57 -22.94 5.91 -5.35
C TRP A 57 -23.60 7.08 -6.06
N THR A 58 -22.98 7.60 -7.12
CA THR A 58 -23.57 8.65 -7.96
C THR A 58 -24.80 8.13 -8.69
N ALA A 59 -24.72 6.95 -9.31
CA ALA A 59 -25.87 6.31 -9.97
C ALA A 59 -27.03 6.09 -8.99
N GLU A 60 -26.74 5.54 -7.81
CA GLU A 60 -27.73 5.30 -6.76
C GLU A 60 -28.36 6.59 -6.23
N SER A 61 -27.58 7.68 -6.11
CA SER A 61 -28.10 8.99 -5.69
C SER A 61 -29.07 9.62 -6.70
N VAL A 62 -28.93 9.28 -7.99
CA VAL A 62 -29.82 9.75 -9.06
C VAL A 62 -31.08 8.89 -9.14
N VAL A 63 -30.94 7.57 -9.00
CA VAL A 63 -32.05 6.62 -9.18
C VAL A 63 -32.92 6.50 -7.93
N ARG A 64 -32.48 6.96 -6.75
CA ARG A 64 -33.21 7.19 -5.48
C ARG A 64 -34.08 6.04 -4.91
N GLU A 65 -34.22 4.91 -5.58
CA GLU A 65 -35.19 3.87 -5.21
C GLU A 65 -34.61 2.71 -4.40
N ALA A 66 -33.29 2.43 -4.45
CA ALA A 66 -32.74 1.22 -3.83
C ALA A 66 -32.22 1.39 -2.39
N PHE A 67 -31.74 2.57 -1.99
CA PHE A 67 -31.12 2.78 -0.68
C PHE A 67 -31.55 4.08 0.01
N PRO A 68 -31.69 4.08 1.34
CA PRO A 68 -32.01 5.28 2.09
C PRO A 68 -30.84 6.29 2.08
N PRO A 69 -31.13 7.60 2.18
CA PRO A 69 -30.15 8.66 1.93
C PRO A 69 -28.94 8.63 2.86
N TYR A 70 -29.10 8.16 4.11
CA TYR A 70 -27.99 8.05 5.05
C TYR A 70 -26.95 7.00 4.63
N VAL A 71 -27.36 5.92 3.94
CA VAL A 71 -26.44 4.90 3.41
C VAL A 71 -25.60 5.47 2.27
N ILE A 72 -26.23 6.24 1.39
CA ILE A 72 -25.55 6.89 0.26
C ILE A 72 -24.50 7.89 0.80
N ILE A 73 -24.86 8.71 1.79
CA ILE A 73 -23.92 9.66 2.42
C ILE A 73 -22.76 8.93 3.10
N ALA A 74 -23.04 7.85 3.84
CA ALA A 74 -22.01 7.02 4.46
C ALA A 74 -21.07 6.38 3.40
N GLY A 75 -21.63 5.93 2.28
CA GLY A 75 -20.89 5.42 1.13
C GLY A 75 -19.91 6.43 0.55
N PHE A 76 -20.36 7.67 0.31
CA PHE A 76 -19.48 8.76 -0.13
C PHE A 76 -18.42 9.14 0.91
N ALA A 77 -18.77 9.18 2.20
CA ALA A 77 -17.79 9.46 3.25
C ALA A 77 -16.69 8.39 3.27
N PHE A 78 -17.05 7.12 3.09
CA PHE A 78 -16.10 6.02 3.02
C PHE A 78 -15.17 6.12 1.79
N THR A 79 -15.69 6.46 0.61
CA THR A 79 -14.87 6.65 -0.59
C THR A 79 -13.91 7.84 -0.44
N CYS A 80 -14.35 8.94 0.18
CA CYS A 80 -13.49 10.07 0.51
C CYS A 80 -12.35 9.69 1.47
N ILE A 81 -12.65 8.96 2.55
CA ILE A 81 -11.63 8.46 3.49
C ILE A 81 -10.63 7.55 2.75
N GLN A 82 -11.12 6.67 1.88
CA GLN A 82 -10.26 5.79 1.08
C GLN A 82 -9.32 6.59 0.16
N LEU A 83 -9.81 7.66 -0.47
CA LEU A 83 -9.00 8.54 -1.31
C LEU A 83 -7.88 9.20 -0.51
N VAL A 84 -8.17 9.69 0.70
CA VAL A 84 -7.17 10.30 1.59
C VAL A 84 -6.07 9.29 1.98
N LEU A 85 -6.45 8.05 2.29
CA LEU A 85 -5.48 6.99 2.60
C LEU A 85 -4.55 6.70 1.41
N VAL A 86 -5.09 6.63 0.19
CA VAL A 86 -4.28 6.42 -1.02
C VAL A 86 -3.38 7.62 -1.30
N PHE A 87 -3.84 8.83 -1.03
CA PHE A 87 -3.00 10.03 -1.12
C PHE A 87 -1.81 9.96 -0.16
N PHE A 88 -2.00 9.50 1.08
CA PHE A 88 -0.89 9.26 2.00
C PHE A 88 0.10 8.22 1.48
N LEU A 89 -0.34 7.17 0.79
CA LEU A 89 0.57 6.21 0.15
C LEU A 89 1.42 6.89 -0.93
N ILE A 90 0.80 7.65 -1.84
CA ILE A 90 1.51 8.35 -2.92
C ILE A 90 2.52 9.34 -2.35
N GLN A 91 2.10 10.13 -1.36
CA GLN A 91 2.95 11.13 -0.71
C GLN A 91 4.08 10.47 0.09
N GLY A 92 3.80 9.38 0.81
CA GLY A 92 4.79 8.60 1.57
C GLY A 92 5.87 8.00 0.67
N VAL A 93 5.47 7.46 -0.48
CA VAL A 93 6.38 6.89 -1.48
C VAL A 93 7.21 7.97 -2.18
N ARG A 94 6.66 9.16 -2.43
CA ARG A 94 7.39 10.29 -3.04
C ARG A 94 8.36 10.97 -2.08
N THR A 95 8.00 11.09 -0.80
CA THR A 95 8.75 11.86 0.21
C THR A 95 9.61 10.99 1.13
N PHE A 96 9.60 9.66 0.94
CA PHE A 96 10.29 8.68 1.80
C PHE A 96 9.94 8.78 3.29
N ARG A 97 8.74 9.28 3.61
CA ARG A 97 8.26 9.41 5.00
C ARG A 97 7.50 8.15 5.41
N LEU A 98 8.10 7.40 6.34
CA LEU A 98 7.60 6.12 6.87
C LEU A 98 6.21 6.25 7.50
N ALA A 99 5.94 7.34 8.23
CA ALA A 99 4.67 7.56 8.92
C ALA A 99 3.45 7.55 7.97
N TYR A 100 3.57 8.13 6.77
CA TYR A 100 2.46 8.13 5.81
C TYR A 100 2.16 6.74 5.24
N ILE A 101 3.19 5.89 5.10
CA ILE A 101 3.04 4.50 4.66
C ILE A 101 2.38 3.67 5.77
N GLU A 102 2.74 3.90 7.03
CA GLU A 102 2.11 3.24 8.19
C GLU A 102 0.63 3.56 8.29
N VAL A 103 0.24 4.84 8.16
CA VAL A 103 -1.17 5.24 8.18
C VAL A 103 -1.96 4.55 7.08
N TYR A 104 -1.40 4.43 5.87
CA TYR A 104 -2.02 3.67 4.79
C TYR A 104 -2.18 2.18 5.14
N MET A 105 -1.13 1.54 5.67
CA MET A 105 -1.18 0.11 6.04
C MET A 105 -2.24 -0.16 7.11
N ILE A 106 -2.29 0.66 8.16
CA ILE A 106 -3.33 0.57 9.20
C ILE A 106 -4.71 0.75 8.59
N GLY A 107 -4.89 1.74 7.72
CA GLY A 107 -6.16 1.99 7.03
C GLY A 107 -6.60 0.81 6.14
N VAL A 108 -5.68 0.13 5.47
CA VAL A 108 -5.98 -1.10 4.72
C VAL A 108 -6.39 -2.24 5.66
N CYS A 109 -5.67 -2.45 6.76
CA CYS A 109 -5.99 -3.46 7.76
C CYS A 109 -7.39 -3.25 8.38
N CYS A 110 -7.70 -2.02 8.80
CA CYS A 110 -9.02 -1.69 9.33
C CYS A 110 -10.13 -1.96 8.30
N ARG A 111 -9.90 -1.63 7.03
CA ARG A 111 -10.87 -1.93 5.96
C ARG A 111 -11.05 -3.42 5.72
N MET A 112 -9.97 -4.21 5.72
CA MET A 112 -10.09 -5.67 5.62
C MET A 112 -10.88 -6.26 6.79
N PHE A 113 -10.63 -5.77 8.02
CA PHE A 113 -11.34 -6.22 9.21
C PHE A 113 -12.83 -5.87 9.17
N MET A 114 -13.19 -4.63 8.81
CA MET A 114 -14.60 -4.22 8.66
C MET A 114 -15.32 -5.04 7.58
N PHE A 115 -14.66 -5.30 6.45
CA PHE A 115 -15.25 -6.08 5.37
C PHE A 115 -15.42 -7.56 5.73
N LEU A 116 -14.42 -8.15 6.40
CA LEU A 116 -14.46 -9.55 6.83
C LEU A 116 -15.48 -9.78 7.95
N SER A 117 -15.59 -8.86 8.90
CA SER A 117 -16.63 -8.93 9.95
C SER A 117 -18.03 -8.84 9.36
N PHE A 118 -18.28 -7.88 8.45
CA PHE A 118 -19.56 -7.78 7.74
C PHE A 118 -19.91 -9.05 6.97
N PHE A 119 -18.93 -9.64 6.28
CA PHE A 119 -19.12 -10.89 5.54
C PHE A 119 -19.42 -12.08 6.46
N LEU A 120 -18.70 -12.20 7.59
CA LEU A 120 -18.96 -13.26 8.57
C LEU A 120 -20.36 -13.12 9.19
N THR A 121 -20.81 -11.90 9.47
CA THR A 121 -22.18 -11.66 9.97
C THR A 121 -23.22 -12.12 8.95
N LEU A 122 -23.05 -11.79 7.67
CA LEU A 122 -23.96 -12.25 6.62
C LEU A 122 -23.95 -13.78 6.45
N LEU A 123 -22.77 -14.40 6.54
CA LEU A 123 -22.64 -15.86 6.47
C LEU A 123 -23.32 -16.53 7.67
N PHE A 124 -23.19 -15.96 8.86
CA PHE A 124 -23.85 -16.46 10.06
C PHE A 124 -25.38 -16.37 9.96
N PHE A 125 -25.92 -15.22 9.52
CA PHE A 125 -27.35 -15.10 9.25
C PHE A 125 -27.82 -16.12 8.23
N PHE A 126 -27.04 -16.32 7.16
CA PHE A 126 -27.36 -17.31 6.15
C PHE A 126 -27.44 -18.73 6.74
N VAL A 127 -26.42 -19.17 7.49
CA VAL A 127 -26.39 -20.52 8.08
C VAL A 127 -27.56 -20.75 9.06
N ILE A 128 -28.00 -19.73 9.79
CA ILE A 128 -29.14 -19.85 10.71
C ILE A 128 -30.47 -19.92 9.95
N THR A 129 -30.63 -19.09 8.92
CA THR A 129 -31.89 -19.02 8.16
C THR A 129 -32.08 -20.23 7.23
N ASP A 130 -30.99 -20.88 6.79
CA ASP A 130 -31.02 -22.10 5.97
C ASP A 130 -31.70 -23.30 6.67
N ASP A 131 -31.75 -23.31 8.01
CA ASP A 131 -32.41 -24.37 8.79
C ASP A 131 -33.94 -24.20 8.91
N GLU A 132 -34.50 -23.00 8.65
CA GLU A 132 -35.93 -22.71 8.94
C GLU A 132 -36.87 -22.66 7.73
N ASP A 133 -36.43 -22.40 6.49
CA ASP A 133 -37.34 -22.22 5.35
C ASP A 133 -36.81 -22.88 4.05
N GLN A 134 -37.39 -24.03 3.68
CA GLN A 134 -37.01 -24.81 2.50
C GLN A 134 -38.09 -24.76 1.40
N GLU A 135 -38.22 -23.64 0.67
CA GLU A 135 -39.04 -23.59 -0.56
C GLU A 135 -38.48 -22.65 -1.64
N THR A 136 -37.78 -23.23 -2.62
CA THR A 136 -37.53 -22.74 -4.01
C THR A 136 -36.76 -21.42 -4.23
N SER A 137 -36.73 -20.48 -3.29
CA SER A 137 -35.94 -19.23 -3.35
C SER A 137 -34.43 -19.46 -3.14
N ASP A 138 -34.08 -20.58 -2.50
CA ASP A 138 -32.70 -20.87 -2.04
C ASP A 138 -31.71 -21.02 -3.18
N GLN A 139 -32.14 -21.47 -4.36
CA GLN A 139 -31.20 -21.75 -5.45
C GLN A 139 -30.67 -20.45 -6.10
N PHE A 140 -31.50 -19.42 -6.21
CA PHE A 140 -31.08 -18.09 -6.66
C PHE A 140 -30.26 -17.38 -5.60
N PHE A 141 -30.68 -17.47 -4.33
CA PHE A 141 -30.00 -16.86 -3.21
C PHE A 141 -28.61 -17.48 -2.96
N HIS A 142 -28.49 -18.81 -3.00
CA HIS A 142 -27.21 -19.52 -2.92
C HIS A 142 -26.26 -19.14 -4.04
N ARG A 143 -26.73 -19.11 -5.29
CA ARG A 143 -25.87 -18.71 -6.42
C ARG A 143 -25.37 -17.27 -6.27
N PHE A 144 -26.22 -16.38 -5.80
CA PHE A 144 -25.85 -14.99 -5.52
C PHE A 144 -24.86 -14.88 -4.35
N LEU A 145 -25.04 -15.67 -3.30
CA LEU A 145 -24.16 -15.72 -2.13
C LEU A 145 -22.79 -16.30 -2.51
N ILE A 146 -22.73 -17.39 -3.27
CA ILE A 146 -21.48 -17.97 -3.80
C ILE A 146 -20.74 -16.94 -4.64
N LEU A 147 -21.43 -16.23 -5.53
CA LEU A 147 -20.83 -15.18 -6.34
C LEU A 147 -20.26 -14.07 -5.45
N LYS A 148 -21.01 -13.60 -4.45
CA LYS A 148 -20.51 -12.64 -3.45
C LYS A 148 -19.31 -13.17 -2.67
N MET A 149 -19.27 -14.45 -2.31
CA MET A 149 -18.10 -15.06 -1.64
C MET A 149 -16.87 -15.02 -2.53
N ILE A 150 -17.01 -15.36 -3.81
CA ILE A 150 -15.89 -15.34 -4.77
C ILE A 150 -15.36 -13.91 -4.90
N PHE A 151 -16.23 -12.91 -5.12
CA PHE A 151 -15.82 -11.51 -5.21
C PHE A 151 -15.16 -11.02 -3.92
N THR A 152 -15.69 -11.42 -2.75
CA THR A 152 -15.13 -11.10 -1.43
C THR A 152 -13.74 -11.69 -1.25
N CYS A 153 -13.54 -12.95 -1.66
CA CYS A 153 -12.26 -13.64 -1.59
C CYS A 153 -11.22 -12.96 -2.49
N VAL A 154 -11.57 -12.71 -3.76
CA VAL A 154 -10.70 -12.00 -4.72
C VAL A 154 -10.34 -10.61 -4.19
N TYR A 155 -11.31 -9.86 -3.68
CA TYR A 155 -11.08 -8.54 -3.10
C TYR A 155 -10.12 -8.59 -1.89
N THR A 156 -10.31 -9.56 -1.00
CA THR A 156 -9.45 -9.73 0.18
C THR A 156 -8.02 -10.08 -0.21
N LEU A 157 -7.84 -10.98 -1.19
CA LEU A 157 -6.51 -11.32 -1.73
C LEU A 157 -5.83 -10.10 -2.37
N LEU A 158 -6.58 -9.29 -3.11
CA LEU A 158 -6.05 -8.08 -3.74
C LEU A 158 -5.60 -7.05 -2.69
N LYS A 159 -6.36 -6.86 -1.60
CA LYS A 159 -5.96 -5.99 -0.48
C LYS A 159 -4.79 -6.53 0.31
N ALA A 160 -4.72 -7.85 0.52
CA ALA A 160 -3.58 -8.49 1.16
C ALA A 160 -2.30 -8.31 0.32
N TYR A 161 -2.40 -8.44 -1.01
CA TYR A 161 -1.29 -8.15 -1.92
C TYR A 161 -0.85 -6.68 -1.87
N ALA A 162 -1.81 -5.75 -1.82
CA ALA A 162 -1.53 -4.33 -1.65
C ALA A 162 -0.80 -4.04 -0.33
N LEU A 163 -1.26 -4.65 0.76
CA LEU A 163 -0.64 -4.54 2.09
C LEU A 163 0.78 -5.11 2.10
N TYR A 164 0.98 -6.29 1.51
CA TYR A 164 2.29 -6.92 1.39
C TYR A 164 3.30 -6.04 0.63
N THR A 165 2.86 -5.43 -0.47
CA THR A 165 3.72 -4.56 -1.27
C THR A 165 4.02 -3.25 -0.54
N ALA A 166 3.04 -2.66 0.15
CA ALA A 166 3.26 -1.50 1.01
C ALA A 166 4.24 -1.81 2.16
N TYR A 167 4.11 -2.99 2.78
CA TYR A 167 5.04 -3.47 3.80
C TYR A 167 6.46 -3.70 3.27
N ARG A 168 6.61 -4.28 2.08
CA ARG A 168 7.90 -4.40 1.39
C ARG A 168 8.54 -3.03 1.14
N CYS A 169 7.75 -2.05 0.70
CA CYS A 169 8.19 -0.67 0.52
C CYS A 169 8.66 -0.05 1.85
N TYR A 170 7.84 -0.19 2.90
CA TYR A 170 8.16 0.26 4.25
C TYR A 170 9.48 -0.33 4.78
N SER A 171 9.62 -1.67 4.74
CA SER A 171 10.81 -2.38 5.22
C SER A 171 12.08 -1.94 4.49
N TYR A 172 11.97 -1.71 3.18
CA TYR A 172 13.09 -1.27 2.36
C TYR A 172 13.52 0.16 2.73
N ILE A 173 12.57 1.11 2.80
CA ILE A 173 12.85 2.50 3.18
C ILE A 173 13.42 2.57 4.61
N ALA A 174 12.90 1.76 5.54
CA ALA A 174 13.41 1.69 6.90
C ALA A 174 14.86 1.17 6.97
N LYS A 175 15.23 0.20 6.12
CA LYS A 175 16.61 -0.29 6.03
C LYS A 175 17.54 0.76 5.42
N THR A 176 17.12 1.42 4.34
CA THR A 176 17.92 2.49 3.71
C THR A 176 18.13 3.66 4.66
N ARG A 177 17.10 4.08 5.41
CA ARG A 177 17.21 5.16 6.40
C ARG A 177 18.19 4.80 7.52
N ARG A 178 18.15 3.57 8.05
CA ARG A 178 19.11 3.09 9.06
C ARG A 178 20.55 3.06 8.53
N ALA A 179 20.75 2.62 7.29
CA ALA A 179 22.08 2.60 6.67
C ALA A 179 22.64 4.02 6.49
N ILE A 180 21.80 4.99 6.09
CA ILE A 180 22.20 6.41 5.98
C ILE A 180 22.54 6.97 7.36
N VAL A 181 21.70 6.73 8.38
CA VAL A 181 21.94 7.20 9.75
C VAL A 181 23.26 6.65 10.30
N HIS A 182 23.56 5.37 10.06
CA HIS A 182 24.87 4.80 10.43
C HIS A 182 26.03 5.49 9.70
N LEU A 183 25.88 5.83 8.42
CA LEU A 183 26.92 6.55 7.67
C LEU A 183 27.13 7.97 8.18
N THR A 184 26.08 8.66 8.62
CA THR A 184 26.17 10.02 9.17
C THR A 184 26.70 10.05 10.60
N ILE A 185 26.48 9.00 11.41
CA ILE A 185 27.06 8.89 12.76
C ILE A 185 28.57 8.66 12.71
N PHE A 186 29.08 7.98 11.68
CA PHE A 186 30.54 7.87 11.44
C PHE A 186 31.14 9.13 10.81
N GLU A 187 30.36 10.19 10.63
CA GLU A 187 30.76 11.48 10.09
C GLU A 187 30.76 12.54 11.21
N ASP A 188 31.12 12.14 12.44
CA ASP A 188 31.44 13.08 13.50
C ASP A 188 32.87 13.67 13.29
N PRO A 189 33.01 15.01 13.36
CA PRO A 189 34.22 15.74 12.94
C PRO A 189 35.28 15.77 14.05
N CYS A 190 36.07 14.70 14.20
CA CYS A 190 37.22 14.70 15.13
C CYS A 190 38.57 14.39 14.48
N SER A 191 38.72 14.55 13.17
CA SER A 191 39.99 14.32 12.46
C SER A 191 40.58 15.56 11.76
N TYR A 192 40.16 16.77 12.15
CA TYR A 192 40.81 18.03 11.73
C TYR A 192 41.43 18.81 12.90
N PHE A 193 41.91 18.12 13.93
CA PHE A 193 42.79 18.71 14.94
C PHE A 193 44.17 18.05 14.83
N TRP A 194 45.20 18.88 14.67
CA TRP A 194 46.62 18.56 14.43
C TRP A 194 47.08 18.54 12.97
N GLN A 195 47.03 19.72 12.33
CA GLN A 195 48.08 20.16 11.43
C GLN A 195 48.30 21.66 11.58
N THR A 196 49.08 22.03 12.59
CA THR A 196 49.95 23.22 12.64
C THR A 196 51.11 22.87 13.55
#